data_AF-A0A1I6LXE8-F1
#
_entry.id   AF-A0A1I6LXE8-F1
#
_cell.length_a   1.000
_cell.length_b   1.000
_cell.length_c   1.000
_cell.angle_alpha   90.00
_cell.angle_beta   90.00
_cell.angle_gamma   90.00
#
_symmetry.space_group_name_H-M   'P 1'
#
loop_
_entity.id
_entity.type
_entity.pdbx_description
1 polymer ?
#
loop_
_entity_poly.entity_id
_entity_poly.type
_entity_poly.pdbx_seq_one_letter_code
_entity_poly.pdbx_strand_id
1 'polypeptide(L)'
;MSSPATHGFVQQQLSNQPSEDVIMAVSRLSDVDPLDFEQCLHDVVDPDALDSLTEWGGDADVGVSFTFESYAVTVEGDRLVVEDRQDTE
;
A
#
# COMPACT_ATOMS: atom_id res chain seq x y z
N MET A 1 11.18 -24.42 17.26
CA MET A 1 11.34 -24.58 15.80
C MET A 1 9.99 -24.27 15.16
N SER A 2 9.82 -23.05 14.65
CA SER A 2 8.76 -22.74 13.70
C SER A 2 9.31 -21.60 12.86
N SER A 3 9.51 -21.85 11.57
CA SER A 3 10.01 -20.87 10.60
C SER A 3 9.13 -19.62 10.63
N PRO A 4 9.68 -18.39 10.52
CA PRO A 4 8.85 -17.29 10.09
C PRO A 4 8.46 -17.63 8.66
N ALA A 5 7.18 -17.97 8.44
CA ALA A 5 6.67 -17.96 7.08
C ALA A 5 7.07 -16.61 6.47
N THR A 6 7.61 -16.67 5.27
CA THR A 6 7.87 -15.52 4.41
C THR A 6 6.52 -14.90 4.07
N HIS A 7 5.93 -14.19 5.02
CA HIS A 7 4.77 -13.35 4.81
C HIS A 7 5.31 -12.15 4.04
N GLY A 8 4.95 -12.04 2.76
CA GLY A 8 5.35 -10.90 1.95
C GLY A 8 4.70 -9.66 2.53
N PHE A 9 5.49 -8.82 3.19
CA PHE A 9 5.09 -7.48 3.58
C PHE A 9 6.14 -6.49 3.09
N VAL A 10 5.69 -5.32 2.64
CA VAL A 10 6.55 -4.21 2.23
C VAL A 10 6.21 -3.05 3.14
N GLN A 11 7.21 -2.60 3.91
CA GLN A 11 7.13 -1.38 4.70
C GLN A 11 8.10 -0.37 4.12
N GLN A 12 7.58 0.77 3.68
CA GLN A 12 8.37 1.84 3.10
C GLN A 12 7.92 3.20 3.64
N GLN A 13 8.84 4.14 3.60
CA GLN A 13 8.52 5.54 3.86
C GLN A 13 7.88 6.13 2.60
N LEU A 14 6.79 6.88 2.75
CA LEU A 14 6.15 7.57 1.65
C LEU A 14 7.03 8.71 1.16
N SER A 15 7.06 8.89 -0.14
CA SER A 15 7.69 10.03 -0.81
C SER A 15 6.65 11.14 -1.00
N ASN A 16 7.03 12.18 -1.74
CA ASN A 16 6.13 13.27 -2.11
C ASN A 16 5.03 12.87 -3.12
N GLN A 17 4.92 11.58 -3.44
CA GLN A 17 3.96 10.96 -4.36
C GLN A 17 3.51 9.59 -3.81
N PRO A 18 2.78 9.55 -2.67
CA PRO A 18 2.31 8.31 -2.08
C PRO A 18 1.51 7.41 -3.03
N SER A 19 0.78 8.00 -3.99
CA SER A 19 0.06 7.24 -5.01
C SER A 19 0.98 6.32 -5.83
N GLU A 20 2.17 6.79 -6.19
CA GLU A 20 3.18 6.03 -6.93
C GLU A 20 3.88 5.00 -6.02
N ASP A 21 4.18 5.35 -4.77
CA ASP A 21 4.80 4.44 -3.81
C ASP A 21 3.92 3.24 -3.48
N VAL A 22 2.60 3.43 -3.34
CA VAL A 22 1.64 2.33 -3.15
C VAL A 22 1.74 1.34 -4.30
N ILE A 23 1.63 1.83 -5.53
CA ILE A 23 1.64 1.00 -6.74
C ILE A 23 2.98 0.24 -6.85
N MET A 24 4.10 0.91 -6.56
CA MET A 24 5.42 0.28 -6.54
C MET A 24 5.60 -0.76 -5.43
N ALA A 25 4.97 -0.57 -4.27
CA ALA A 25 5.05 -1.53 -3.17
C ALA A 25 4.23 -2.79 -3.47
N VAL A 26 3.02 -2.61 -4.03
CA VAL A 26 2.16 -3.73 -4.44
C VAL A 26 2.80 -4.49 -5.61
N SER A 27 3.36 -3.81 -6.61
CA SER A 27 4.04 -4.47 -7.74
C SER A 27 5.22 -5.33 -7.30
N ARG A 28 6.03 -4.86 -6.34
CA ARG A 28 7.12 -5.66 -5.77
C ARG A 28 6.65 -6.90 -5.02
N LEU A 29 5.50 -6.84 -4.36
CA LEU A 29 4.94 -7.99 -3.65
C LEU A 29 4.26 -8.98 -4.58
N SER A 30 3.62 -8.47 -5.63
CA SER A 30 2.88 -9.28 -6.60
C SER A 30 3.76 -9.83 -7.70
N ASP A 31 4.96 -9.28 -7.88
CA ASP A 31 5.81 -9.49 -9.06
C ASP A 31 5.06 -9.17 -10.38
N VAL A 32 4.13 -8.20 -10.30
CA VAL A 32 3.28 -7.75 -11.42
C VAL A 32 3.67 -6.32 -11.77
N ASP A 33 3.80 -6.03 -13.06
CA ASP A 33 4.10 -4.69 -13.51
C ASP A 33 2.97 -3.72 -13.12
N PRO A 34 3.29 -2.52 -12.60
CA PRO A 34 2.28 -1.56 -12.16
C PRO A 34 1.31 -1.08 -13.24
N LEU A 35 1.67 -1.30 -14.51
CA LEU A 35 0.84 -0.99 -15.68
C LEU A 35 0.01 -2.20 -16.17
N ASP A 36 0.26 -3.39 -15.63
CA ASP A 36 -0.39 -4.65 -16.00
C ASP A 36 -1.50 -5.03 -15.00
N PHE A 37 -1.67 -4.27 -13.91
CA PHE A 37 -2.77 -4.49 -12.96
C PHE A 37 -4.13 -4.35 -13.64
N GLU A 38 -5.03 -5.32 -13.37
CA GLU A 38 -6.40 -5.31 -13.89
C GLU A 38 -7.23 -4.20 -13.23
N GLN A 39 -6.92 -3.87 -11.97
CA GLN A 39 -7.51 -2.75 -11.23
C GLN A 39 -6.57 -1.55 -11.19
N CYS A 40 -7.09 -0.36 -11.51
CA CYS A 40 -6.36 0.90 -11.32
C CYS A 40 -6.44 1.35 -9.86
N LEU A 41 -5.39 2.00 -9.33
CA LEU A 41 -5.41 2.58 -7.98
C LEU A 41 -6.61 3.51 -7.79
N HIS A 42 -6.90 4.35 -8.80
CA HIS A 42 -8.05 5.26 -8.85
C HIS A 42 -9.43 4.57 -8.74
N ASP A 43 -9.53 3.26 -9.00
CA ASP A 43 -10.79 2.52 -8.84
C ASP A 43 -11.10 2.26 -7.36
N VAL A 44 -10.07 2.14 -6.53
CA VAL A 44 -10.17 1.82 -5.11
C VAL A 44 -9.98 3.04 -4.23
N VAL A 45 -9.01 3.90 -4.56
CA VAL A 45 -8.65 5.08 -3.79
C VAL A 45 -8.27 6.22 -4.73
N ASP A 46 -8.74 7.43 -4.41
CA ASP A 46 -8.40 8.61 -5.18
C ASP A 46 -6.91 8.98 -4.94
N PRO A 47 -6.06 8.99 -5.98
CA PRO A 47 -4.63 9.24 -5.83
C PRO A 47 -4.36 10.68 -5.37
N ASP A 48 -5.11 11.67 -5.87
CA ASP A 48 -5.00 13.06 -5.45
C ASP A 48 -5.35 13.24 -3.96
N ALA A 49 -6.36 12.52 -3.46
CA ALA A 49 -6.70 12.52 -2.04
C ALA A 49 -5.62 11.85 -1.18
N LEU A 50 -4.98 10.78 -1.70
CA LEU A 50 -3.88 10.10 -1.03
C LEU A 50 -2.61 10.98 -0.99
N ASP A 51 -2.30 11.66 -2.10
CA ASP A 51 -1.22 12.65 -2.20
C ASP A 51 -1.49 13.83 -1.25
N SER A 52 -2.72 14.33 -1.21
CA SER A 52 -3.14 15.39 -0.28
C SER A 52 -3.03 14.97 1.19
N LEU A 53 -3.21 13.69 1.50
CA LEU A 53 -3.16 13.16 2.86
C LEU A 53 -1.75 13.22 3.45
N THR A 54 -0.72 13.00 2.62
CA THR A 54 0.69 13.12 3.07
C THR A 54 1.18 14.56 3.05
N GLU A 55 0.63 15.41 2.17
CA GLU A 55 0.90 16.86 2.16
C GLU A 55 0.48 17.56 3.46
N TRP A 56 -0.50 17.00 4.17
CA TRP A 56 -0.93 17.50 5.49
C TRP A 56 0.03 17.13 6.63
N GLY A 57 1.20 16.59 6.29
CA GLY A 57 2.21 16.01 7.16
C GLY A 57 2.39 16.65 8.53
N GLY A 58 2.51 15.78 9.53
CA GLY A 58 2.99 16.10 10.87
C GLY A 58 1.96 15.84 11.96
N ASP A 59 2.13 14.73 12.69
CA ASP A 59 1.40 14.36 13.91
C ASP A 59 -0.08 13.94 13.77
N ALA A 60 -0.67 14.03 12.59
CA ALA A 60 -2.02 13.51 12.38
C ALA A 60 -2.00 11.98 12.27
N ASP A 61 -2.62 11.29 13.23
CA ASP A 61 -2.87 9.84 13.24
C ASP A 61 -3.97 9.51 12.20
N VAL A 62 -3.67 9.83 10.93
CA VAL A 62 -4.56 9.61 9.79
C VAL A 62 -4.02 8.42 9.02
N GLY A 63 -4.77 7.33 9.11
CA GLY A 63 -4.51 6.08 8.40
C GLY A 63 -5.61 5.78 7.40
N VAL A 64 -5.23 5.43 6.17
CA VAL A 64 -6.13 4.87 5.16
C VAL A 64 -5.73 3.42 4.95
N SER A 65 -6.66 2.50 5.16
CA SER A 65 -6.47 1.08 4.86
C SER A 65 -7.49 0.65 3.84
N PHE A 66 -7.03 0.05 2.75
CA PHE A 66 -7.87 -0.46 1.67
C PHE A 66 -7.28 -1.73 1.09
N THR A 67 -8.13 -2.50 0.41
CA THR A 67 -7.70 -3.72 -0.28
C THR A 67 -7.50 -3.42 -1.75
N PHE A 68 -6.31 -3.70 -2.24
CA PHE A 68 -5.98 -3.58 -3.66
C PHE A 68 -5.68 -4.99 -4.18
N GLU A 69 -6.53 -5.47 -5.08
CA GLU A 69 -6.58 -6.88 -5.52
C GLU A 69 -6.67 -7.87 -4.33
N SER A 70 -5.58 -8.58 -4.02
CA SER A 70 -5.46 -9.51 -2.88
C SER A 70 -4.54 -8.99 -1.77
N TYR A 71 -4.10 -7.73 -1.85
CA TYR A 71 -3.17 -7.11 -0.91
C TYR A 71 -3.89 -6.08 -0.05
N ALA A 72 -3.59 -6.10 1.25
CA ALA A 72 -3.99 -5.05 2.17
C ALA A 72 -2.95 -3.93 2.12
N VAL A 73 -3.37 -2.75 1.64
CA VAL A 73 -2.55 -1.54 1.61
C VAL A 73 -2.98 -0.65 2.76
N THR A 74 -2.03 -0.26 3.60
CA THR A 74 -2.24 0.64 4.73
C THR A 74 -1.25 1.79 4.64
N VAL A 75 -1.79 3.00 4.60
CA VAL A 75 -1.06 4.27 4.48
C VAL A 75 -1.31 5.04 5.78
N GLU A 76 -0.29 5.19 6.62
CA GLU A 76 -0.35 5.86 7.92
C GLU A 76 0.63 7.03 7.96
N GLY A 77 0.13 8.25 7.83
CA GLY A 77 0.96 9.45 7.80
C GLY A 77 2.04 9.38 6.71
N ASP A 78 3.29 9.12 7.10
CA ASP A 78 4.45 9.00 6.21
C ASP A 78 4.90 7.55 5.99
N ARG A 79 4.11 6.57 6.47
CA ARG A 79 4.42 5.14 6.38
C ARG A 79 3.44 4.43 5.46
N LEU A 80 3.99 3.62 4.57
CA LEU A 80 3.25 2.68 3.74
C LEU A 80 3.55 1.25 4.19
N VAL A 81 2.50 0.48 4.40
CA VAL A 81 2.54 -0.93 4.73
C VAL A 81 1.66 -1.68 3.72
N VAL A 82 2.25 -2.61 2.99
CA VAL A 82 1.51 -3.51 2.10
C VAL A 82 1.71 -4.93 2.59
N GLU A 83 0.62 -5.66 2.76
CA GLU A 83 0.61 -7.02 3.28
C GLU A 83 -0.26 -7.90 2.39
N ASP A 84 0.18 -9.14 2.16
CA ASP A 84 -0.65 -10.16 1.53
C ASP A 84 -1.84 -10.51 2.45
N ARG A 85 -3.07 -10.30 1.97
CA ARG A 85 -4.27 -10.60 2.74
C ARG A 85 -4.51 -12.11 2.67
N GLN A 86 -3.84 -12.86 3.54
CA GLN A 86 -4.16 -14.27 3.76
C GLN A 86 -5.60 -14.34 4.30
N ASP A 87 -6.54 -14.84 3.50
CA ASP A 87 -7.78 -15.39 4.04
C ASP A 87 -7.38 -16.54 4.98
N THR A 88 -7.34 -16.25 6.27
CA THR A 88 -7.13 -17.24 7.31
C THR A 88 -8.44 -18.02 7.43
N GLU A 89 -8.55 -19.13 6.70
CA GLU A 89 -9.61 -20.14 6.88
C GLU A 89 -9.45 -20.89 8.21
#